data_AF-A0A496Y2N5-F1
#
_entry.id   AF-A0A496Y2N5-F1
#
_cell.length_a   1.000
_cell.length_b   1.000
_cell.length_c   1.000
_cell.angle_alpha   90.00
_cell.angle_beta   90.00
_cell.angle_gamma   90.00
#
_symmetry.space_group_name_H-M   'P 1'
#
loop_
_entity.id
_entity.type
_entity.pdbx_description
1 polymer ?
#
loop_
_entity_poly.entity_id
_entity_poly.type
_entity_poly.pdbx_seq_one_letter_code
_entity_poly.pdbx_strand_id
1 'polypeptide(L)'
;MPDPFPAIKRELQRRRSEDGNPAIQLFGRRFISDQTVPELLSEFLLLATSKKRIAKSIIDKGHVFPDIDVLKNWPPETSLAYAPKSRLNLKLFALIGASKLETRHKSHRDHYRELLQRIQERIIASGSAGKEEILKTLENLFLGFQRVGGQRTWCAQSFLPIHPEMLAAETLWNSTKAKKAEDWDEITERFNHFFTSNQHRFLARGGELLYLQLCNLLRQSSDIIRTWCKDVNAGLDEREMTPALLADALSEGLNKAVNSCPSTVGALAKFIDTGAELETAKHTDYLDGEPRYVQCGWCPAETWPESLLFAAELLHLCDATIDPVERIYLLETACAMQVLRSLCAQSARYADHGDIIRQGSGALNYVWAFSDPEGRSDTIKRISRRSVNSIQRLIQKAIRHPDILKNIKEQKQREGISWKDPYKEADRRYGHKLFLTLSKRLGMIVPRRGKGARFVLTDHLLRYLVLTTIRPGERMTYDTFKKQVFQRHGMAFDDEHLRGACLWCGTRPLTTLGDNIDKWLSDMLSSAGMLVQLSDSCSMVENPFTTGRENQQ
;
A
#
# COMPACT_ATOMS: atom_id res chain seq x y z
N MET A 1 11.47 -20.33 9.95
CA MET A 1 10.51 -19.21 10.11
C MET A 1 11.18 -17.92 9.73
N PRO A 2 10.47 -16.93 9.16
CA PRO A 2 11.07 -15.65 8.85
C PRO A 2 11.50 -14.93 10.13
N ASP A 3 12.67 -14.31 10.06
CA ASP A 3 13.14 -13.38 11.07
C ASP A 3 12.38 -12.05 10.94
N PRO A 4 11.90 -11.47 12.06
CA PRO A 4 11.16 -10.22 12.02
C PRO A 4 12.11 -9.02 11.86
N PHE A 5 11.72 -8.06 11.03
CA PHE A 5 12.25 -6.71 11.00
C PHE A 5 11.16 -5.69 11.40
N PRO A 6 11.42 -4.81 12.38
CA PRO A 6 12.57 -4.84 13.29
C PRO A 6 12.58 -6.11 14.16
N ALA A 7 13.72 -6.42 14.77
CA ALA A 7 13.91 -7.62 15.59
C ALA A 7 13.14 -7.53 16.91
N ILE A 8 11.82 -7.69 16.84
CA ILE A 8 10.90 -7.60 17.97
C ILE A 8 10.46 -8.98 18.44
N LYS A 9 10.15 -9.09 19.73
CA LYS A 9 9.58 -10.30 20.30
C LYS A 9 8.17 -10.54 19.77
N ARG A 10 7.98 -11.65 19.04
CA ARG A 10 6.67 -12.08 18.54
C ARG A 10 5.89 -12.83 19.62
N GLU A 11 4.62 -12.50 19.78
CA GLU A 11 3.74 -13.11 20.77
C GLU A 11 2.98 -14.32 20.19
N LEU A 12 3.71 -15.27 19.61
CA LEU A 12 3.14 -16.41 18.86
C LEU A 12 2.19 -17.27 19.70
N GLN A 13 2.44 -17.39 21.00
CA GLN A 13 1.70 -18.28 21.91
C GLN A 13 0.76 -17.53 22.86
N ARG A 14 0.71 -16.20 22.79
CA ARG A 14 -0.19 -15.42 23.67
C ARG A 14 -1.62 -15.55 23.16
N ARG A 15 -2.54 -15.88 24.06
CA ARG A 15 -3.96 -16.04 23.76
C ARG A 15 -4.51 -14.78 23.06
N ARG A 16 -5.19 -14.96 21.93
CA ARG A 16 -5.74 -13.88 21.07
C ARG A 16 -4.69 -12.90 20.51
N SER A 17 -3.41 -13.28 20.52
CA SER A 17 -2.38 -12.53 19.78
C SER A 17 -2.58 -12.68 18.29
N GLU A 18 -2.37 -11.60 17.56
CA GLU A 18 -2.39 -11.61 16.09
C GLU A 18 -1.21 -12.40 15.52
N ASP A 19 -0.06 -12.40 16.20
CA ASP A 19 1.11 -13.18 15.78
C ASP A 19 0.85 -14.68 15.79
N GLY A 20 -0.21 -15.14 16.46
CA GLY A 20 -0.62 -16.53 16.41
C GLY A 20 -1.17 -16.96 15.05
N ASN A 21 -1.63 -16.03 14.21
CA ASN A 21 -2.21 -16.33 12.90
C ASN A 21 -1.14 -16.85 11.90
N PRO A 22 -1.34 -18.01 11.25
CA PRO A 22 -0.40 -18.60 10.28
C PRO A 22 0.08 -17.66 9.17
N ALA A 23 -0.80 -16.80 8.66
CA ALA A 23 -0.44 -15.85 7.61
C ALA A 23 0.41 -14.70 8.16
N ILE A 24 0.13 -14.21 9.38
CA ILE A 24 0.95 -13.18 10.03
C ILE A 24 2.34 -13.71 10.35
N GLN A 25 2.43 -14.97 10.81
CA GLN A 25 3.70 -15.63 11.06
C GLN A 25 4.62 -15.68 9.83
N LEU A 26 4.05 -15.72 8.62
CA LEU A 26 4.82 -15.78 7.37
C LEU A 26 5.03 -14.41 6.70
N PHE A 27 3.98 -13.60 6.60
CA PHE A 27 3.98 -12.37 5.79
C PHE A 27 4.23 -11.10 6.62
N GLY A 28 4.34 -11.21 7.94
CA GLY A 28 4.40 -10.07 8.84
C GLY A 28 3.00 -9.60 9.26
N ARG A 29 2.98 -8.60 10.14
CA ARG A 29 1.74 -8.09 10.71
C ARG A 29 0.95 -7.29 9.67
N ARG A 30 -0.29 -7.76 9.41
CA ARG A 30 -1.45 -6.98 8.90
C ARG A 30 -1.66 -6.88 7.39
N PHE A 31 -1.26 -7.86 6.59
CA PHE A 31 -1.84 -8.07 5.25
C PHE A 31 -3.17 -8.84 5.32
N ILE A 32 -4.32 -8.16 5.13
CA ILE A 32 -5.68 -8.74 5.24
C ILE A 32 -6.65 -8.17 4.19
N SER A 33 -7.62 -8.98 3.74
CA SER A 33 -8.54 -8.70 2.62
C SER A 33 -9.40 -7.45 2.73
N ASP A 34 -9.55 -6.91 3.94
CA ASP A 34 -10.42 -5.76 4.19
C ASP A 34 -9.73 -4.43 3.83
N GLN A 35 -8.41 -4.46 3.60
CA GLN A 35 -7.60 -3.32 3.16
C GLN A 35 -7.96 -2.87 1.76
N THR A 36 -8.36 -1.62 1.62
CA THR A 36 -8.57 -1.01 0.30
C THR A 36 -7.25 -0.46 -0.26
N VAL A 37 -7.18 -0.37 -1.59
CA VAL A 37 -6.00 0.12 -2.30
C VAL A 37 -5.59 1.54 -1.83
N PRO A 38 -6.51 2.51 -1.67
CA PRO A 38 -6.13 3.84 -1.19
C PRO A 38 -5.66 3.87 0.27
N GLU A 39 -6.21 3.03 1.14
CA GLU A 39 -5.81 2.97 2.56
C GLU A 39 -4.35 2.56 2.72
N LEU A 40 -3.84 1.67 1.85
CA LEU A 40 -2.43 1.27 1.86
C LEU A 40 -1.50 2.48 1.69
N LEU A 41 -1.79 3.34 0.70
CA LEU A 41 -0.99 4.55 0.45
C LEU A 41 -1.21 5.61 1.54
N SER A 42 -2.47 5.89 1.90
CA SER A 42 -2.78 6.91 2.90
C SER A 42 -2.08 6.63 4.23
N GLU A 43 -2.04 5.37 4.66
CA GLU A 43 -1.33 5.01 5.88
C GLU A 43 0.19 5.02 5.73
N PHE A 44 0.71 4.52 4.61
CA PHE A 44 2.14 4.60 4.29
C PHE A 44 2.63 6.05 4.38
N LEU A 45 1.91 6.98 3.77
CA LEU A 45 2.24 8.41 3.77
C LEU A 45 1.98 9.07 5.12
N LEU A 46 0.94 8.65 5.85
CA LEU A 46 0.69 9.12 7.22
C LEU A 46 1.89 8.78 8.11
N LEU A 47 2.40 7.55 8.06
CA LEU A 47 3.60 7.17 8.78
C LEU A 47 4.81 7.97 8.28
N ALA A 48 5.06 7.97 6.96
CA ALA A 48 6.20 8.66 6.33
C ALA A 48 6.31 10.14 6.73
N THR A 49 5.19 10.85 6.85
CA THR A 49 5.15 12.28 7.19
C THR A 49 5.02 12.57 8.70
N SER A 50 4.74 11.55 9.52
CA SER A 50 4.60 11.71 10.97
C SER A 50 5.96 11.82 11.67
N LYS A 51 5.94 12.41 12.86
CA LYS A 51 7.05 12.30 13.82
C LYS A 51 7.18 10.83 14.24
N LYS A 52 8.40 10.31 14.25
CA LYS A 52 8.69 8.91 14.58
C LYS A 52 9.71 8.84 15.70
N ARG A 53 9.78 7.69 16.36
CA ARG A 53 10.81 7.37 17.32
C ARG A 53 11.21 5.91 17.24
N ILE A 54 12.50 5.66 17.41
CA ILE A 54 13.10 4.34 17.57
C ILE A 54 13.94 4.41 18.84
N ALA A 55 13.47 3.79 19.93
CA ALA A 55 14.03 3.99 21.26
C ALA A 55 14.18 5.48 21.60
N LYS A 56 15.43 5.98 21.70
CA LYS A 56 15.76 7.38 22.00
C LYS A 56 15.92 8.25 20.74
N SER A 57 16.06 7.66 19.56
CA SER A 57 16.21 8.39 18.31
C SER A 57 14.86 8.96 17.89
N ILE A 58 14.80 10.27 17.72
CA ILE A 58 13.62 11.00 17.25
C ILE A 58 13.83 11.35 15.79
N ILE A 59 12.83 11.04 14.96
CA ILE A 59 12.78 11.42 13.56
C ILE A 59 11.67 12.45 13.43
N ASP A 60 12.05 13.70 13.24
CA ASP A 60 11.09 14.80 13.19
C ASP A 60 10.26 14.81 11.90
N LYS A 61 9.18 15.60 11.90
CA LYS A 61 8.33 15.81 10.73
C LYS A 61 9.17 16.33 9.56
N GLY A 62 8.91 15.79 8.37
CA GLY A 62 9.64 16.12 7.14
C GLY A 62 10.71 15.09 6.76
N HIS A 63 11.20 14.29 7.71
CA HIS A 63 12.11 13.17 7.43
C HIS A 63 11.30 11.90 7.18
N VAL A 64 11.35 11.39 5.94
CA VAL A 64 10.57 10.22 5.53
C VAL A 64 11.12 8.96 6.18
N PHE A 65 12.43 8.71 6.08
CA PHE A 65 13.11 7.54 6.65
C PHE A 65 14.00 7.94 7.85
N PRO A 66 14.30 7.01 8.77
CA PRO A 66 15.39 7.19 9.72
C PRO A 66 16.74 7.23 9.00
N ASP A 67 17.73 7.87 9.61
CA ASP A 67 19.09 7.89 9.09
C ASP A 67 19.62 6.48 8.87
N ILE A 68 20.46 6.32 7.84
CA ILE A 68 21.05 5.02 7.47
C ILE A 68 21.76 4.35 8.66
N ASP A 69 22.43 5.13 9.51
CA ASP A 69 23.12 4.60 10.69
C ASP A 69 22.15 4.05 11.74
N VAL A 70 20.98 4.68 11.93
CA VAL A 70 19.92 4.18 12.80
C VAL A 70 19.31 2.90 12.22
N LEU A 71 19.12 2.84 10.90
CA LEU A 71 18.59 1.66 10.21
C LEU A 71 19.52 0.45 10.30
N LYS A 72 20.84 0.66 10.13
CA LYS A 72 21.86 -0.38 10.24
C LYS A 72 22.04 -0.86 11.68
N ASN A 73 21.97 0.07 12.64
CA ASN A 73 22.15 -0.20 14.07
C ASN A 73 20.82 -0.19 14.82
N TRP A 74 19.80 -0.83 14.25
CA TRP A 74 18.46 -0.84 14.85
C TRP A 74 18.50 -1.48 16.25
N PRO A 75 18.04 -0.78 17.31
CA PRO A 75 18.11 -1.30 18.67
C PRO A 75 17.32 -2.60 18.85
N PRO A 76 17.86 -3.60 19.56
CA PRO A 76 17.18 -4.88 19.75
C PRO A 76 15.84 -4.70 20.46
N GLU A 77 14.88 -5.58 20.14
CA GLU A 77 13.53 -5.63 20.72
C GLU A 77 12.75 -4.30 20.67
N THR A 78 13.12 -3.39 19.76
CA THR A 78 12.52 -2.06 19.68
C THR A 78 11.67 -1.92 18.42
N SER A 79 10.39 -1.61 18.59
CA SER A 79 9.50 -1.23 17.47
C SER A 79 9.72 0.23 17.06
N LEU A 80 9.50 0.52 15.77
CA LEU A 80 9.23 1.88 15.32
C LEU A 80 7.90 2.35 15.92
N ALA A 81 7.86 3.57 16.46
CA ALA A 81 6.61 4.22 16.80
C ALA A 81 6.47 5.54 16.04
N TYR A 82 5.24 5.93 15.69
CA TYR A 82 4.94 7.19 15.03
C TYR A 82 3.73 7.86 15.68
N ALA A 83 3.61 9.19 15.53
CA ALA A 83 2.56 9.98 16.12
C ALA A 83 1.56 10.47 15.06
N PRO A 84 0.58 9.64 14.66
CA PRO A 84 -0.42 10.03 13.68
C PRO A 84 -1.45 11.00 14.29
N LYS A 85 -1.95 11.92 13.46
CA LYS A 85 -3.04 12.82 13.84
C LYS A 85 -4.39 12.26 13.40
N SER A 86 -5.39 12.28 14.27
CA SER A 86 -6.76 11.83 14.00
C SER A 86 -7.52 12.81 13.12
N ARG A 87 -7.20 14.10 13.25
CA ARG A 87 -7.83 15.23 12.53
C ARG A 87 -9.35 15.23 12.61
N LEU A 88 -9.88 15.02 13.81
CA LEU A 88 -11.32 14.81 14.00
C LEU A 88 -12.14 16.03 13.60
N ASN A 89 -11.68 17.24 13.90
CA ASN A 89 -12.41 18.46 13.54
C ASN A 89 -12.49 18.62 12.02
N LEU A 90 -11.37 18.43 11.31
CA LEU A 90 -11.38 18.45 9.83
C LEU A 90 -12.29 17.39 9.23
N LYS A 91 -12.23 16.16 9.74
CA LYS A 91 -13.11 15.07 9.29
C LYS A 91 -14.57 15.37 9.58
N LEU A 92 -14.89 15.89 10.76
CA LEU A 92 -16.25 16.22 11.15
C LEU A 92 -16.82 17.29 10.23
N PHE A 93 -16.07 18.38 10.06
CA PHE A 93 -16.42 19.49 9.16
C PHE A 93 -16.69 19.02 7.73
N ALA A 94 -15.76 18.26 7.14
CA ALA A 94 -15.84 17.91 5.73
C ALA A 94 -16.77 16.72 5.42
N LEU A 95 -16.91 15.75 6.33
CA LEU A 95 -17.43 14.43 6.00
C LEU A 95 -18.74 14.07 6.73
N ILE A 96 -19.16 14.84 7.74
CA ILE A 96 -20.41 14.55 8.45
C ILE A 96 -21.61 14.64 7.50
N GLY A 97 -21.65 15.64 6.62
CA GLY A 97 -22.72 15.88 5.66
C GLY A 97 -22.92 14.73 4.67
N ALA A 98 -21.84 14.04 4.29
CA ALA A 98 -21.86 12.90 3.39
C ALA A 98 -22.01 11.52 4.08
N SER A 99 -21.84 11.46 5.41
CA SER A 99 -21.97 10.21 6.17
C SER A 99 -23.43 9.79 6.35
N LYS A 100 -23.70 8.49 6.57
CA LYS A 100 -25.07 8.01 6.74
C LYS A 100 -25.73 8.57 8.00
N LEU A 101 -27.00 8.96 7.92
CA LEU A 101 -27.72 9.65 9.00
C LEU A 101 -27.73 8.86 10.31
N GLU A 102 -27.89 7.54 10.25
CA GLU A 102 -27.91 6.64 11.41
C GLU A 102 -26.56 6.54 12.14
N THR A 103 -25.47 7.00 11.50
CA THR A 103 -24.13 7.04 12.10
C THR A 103 -23.82 8.37 12.80
N ARG A 104 -24.70 9.37 12.70
CA ARG A 104 -24.51 10.71 13.25
C ARG A 104 -25.09 10.79 14.66
N HIS A 105 -24.24 10.58 15.66
CA HIS A 105 -24.61 10.77 17.07
C HIS A 105 -25.03 12.22 17.36
N LYS A 106 -25.81 12.45 18.42
CA LYS A 106 -26.24 13.79 18.85
C LYS A 106 -25.04 14.70 19.07
N SER A 107 -24.06 14.27 19.86
CA SER A 107 -22.82 15.02 20.13
C SER A 107 -22.03 15.38 18.87
N HIS A 108 -22.02 14.53 17.83
CA HIS A 108 -21.35 14.85 16.56
C HIS A 108 -22.02 16.05 15.87
N ARG A 109 -23.35 16.09 15.89
CA ARG A 109 -24.13 17.18 15.28
C ARG A 109 -24.00 18.46 16.07
N ASP A 110 -24.00 18.34 17.39
CA ASP A 110 -23.87 19.48 18.29
C ASP A 110 -22.46 20.11 18.15
N HIS A 111 -21.40 19.29 18.22
CA HIS A 111 -20.02 19.76 17.99
C HIS A 111 -19.80 20.31 16.58
N TYR A 112 -20.41 19.71 15.56
CA TYR A 112 -20.33 20.24 14.20
C TYR A 112 -20.93 21.65 14.09
N ARG A 113 -22.07 21.93 14.74
CA ARG A 113 -22.65 23.29 14.76
C ARG A 113 -21.75 24.27 15.49
N GLU A 114 -21.18 23.85 16.62
CA GLU A 114 -20.22 24.66 17.36
C GLU A 114 -18.97 24.98 16.53
N LEU A 115 -18.43 23.97 15.84
CA LEU A 115 -17.27 24.13 14.97
C LEU A 115 -17.55 25.13 13.83
N LEU A 116 -18.73 25.04 13.19
CA LEU A 116 -19.15 26.02 12.18
C LEU A 116 -19.18 27.44 12.74
N GLN A 117 -19.77 27.64 13.93
CA GLN A 117 -19.81 28.94 14.59
C GLN A 117 -18.40 29.47 14.88
N ARG A 118 -17.53 28.65 15.48
CA ARG A 118 -16.14 29.00 15.79
C ARG A 118 -15.33 29.36 14.55
N ILE A 119 -15.59 28.72 13.42
CA ILE A 119 -14.96 29.07 12.13
C ILE A 119 -15.53 30.41 11.63
N GLN A 120 -16.85 30.58 11.65
CA GLN A 120 -17.53 31.80 11.18
C GLN A 120 -17.08 33.07 11.92
N GLU A 121 -16.90 32.97 13.23
CA GLU A 121 -16.42 34.07 14.08
C GLU A 121 -15.01 34.54 13.69
N ARG A 122 -14.18 33.63 13.18
CA ARG A 122 -12.79 33.89 12.78
C ARG A 122 -12.61 34.23 11.29
N ILE A 123 -13.65 34.06 10.48
CA ILE A 123 -13.65 34.50 9.08
C ILE A 123 -13.94 36.00 9.01
N ILE A 124 -13.13 36.73 8.24
CA ILE A 124 -13.40 38.12 7.85
C ILE A 124 -13.90 38.10 6.40
N ALA A 125 -15.13 38.56 6.17
CA ALA A 125 -15.70 38.69 4.83
C ALA A 125 -15.65 40.16 4.41
N SER A 126 -14.78 40.49 3.46
CA SER A 126 -14.57 41.85 2.96
C SER A 126 -15.11 42.06 1.53
N GLY A 127 -15.89 41.12 1.00
CA GLY A 127 -16.47 41.15 -0.35
C GLY A 127 -17.97 40.86 -0.37
N SER A 128 -18.52 40.59 -1.56
CA SER A 128 -19.96 40.27 -1.75
C SER A 128 -20.38 38.91 -1.19
N ALA A 129 -19.42 38.00 -0.96
CA ALA A 129 -19.69 36.69 -0.40
C ALA A 129 -19.90 36.77 1.12
N GLY A 130 -21.04 36.27 1.58
CA GLY A 130 -21.34 36.16 3.01
C GLY A 130 -20.48 35.09 3.69
N LYS A 131 -20.30 35.19 5.01
CA LYS A 131 -19.54 34.17 5.77
C LYS A 131 -20.09 32.75 5.61
N GLU A 132 -21.41 32.60 5.49
CA GLU A 132 -22.08 31.31 5.25
C GLU A 132 -21.72 30.71 3.89
N GLU A 133 -21.62 31.54 2.86
CA GLU A 133 -21.23 31.10 1.52
C GLU A 133 -19.77 30.63 1.50
N ILE A 134 -18.90 31.34 2.22
CA ILE A 134 -17.49 30.95 2.42
C ILE A 134 -17.42 29.58 3.13
N LEU A 135 -18.17 29.39 4.21
CA LEU A 135 -18.22 28.12 4.94
C LEU A 135 -18.66 26.96 4.02
N LYS A 136 -19.77 27.13 3.31
CA LYS A 136 -20.28 26.12 2.39
C LYS A 136 -19.28 25.79 1.27
N THR A 137 -18.55 26.80 0.80
CA THR A 137 -17.48 26.60 -0.19
C THR A 137 -16.33 25.78 0.37
N LEU A 138 -15.91 26.05 1.62
CA LEU A 138 -14.88 25.26 2.30
C LEU A 138 -15.33 23.81 2.55
N GLU A 139 -16.59 23.59 2.94
CA GLU A 139 -17.15 22.25 3.11
C GLU A 139 -17.12 21.47 1.78
N ASN A 140 -17.59 22.09 0.70
CA ASN A 140 -17.58 21.48 -0.63
C ASN A 140 -16.15 21.19 -1.11
N LEU A 141 -15.20 22.09 -0.85
CA LEU A 141 -13.79 21.89 -1.19
C LEU A 141 -13.22 20.63 -0.51
N PHE A 142 -13.36 20.51 0.82
CA PHE A 142 -12.80 19.37 1.55
C PHE A 142 -13.59 18.08 1.32
N LEU A 143 -14.89 18.15 1.10
CA LEU A 143 -15.69 17.01 0.66
C LEU A 143 -15.23 16.51 -0.72
N GLY A 144 -14.82 17.41 -1.62
CA GLY A 144 -14.24 17.06 -2.92
C GLY A 144 -12.95 16.24 -2.81
N PHE A 145 -12.25 16.29 -1.68
CA PHE A 145 -11.08 15.47 -1.40
C PHE A 145 -11.39 14.14 -0.70
N GLN A 146 -12.66 13.78 -0.49
CA GLN A 146 -13.03 12.48 0.08
C GLN A 146 -12.51 11.34 -0.82
N ARG A 147 -11.76 10.41 -0.25
CA ARG A 147 -11.16 9.28 -0.98
C ARG A 147 -11.78 7.93 -0.65
N VAL A 148 -11.83 7.57 0.64
CA VAL A 148 -12.35 6.26 1.08
C VAL A 148 -13.51 6.43 2.05
N GLY A 149 -14.47 5.53 1.95
CA GLY A 149 -15.40 5.28 3.04
C GLY A 149 -16.71 6.05 2.96
N GLY A 150 -17.19 6.47 1.79
CA GLY A 150 -18.49 7.15 1.67
C GLY A 150 -19.68 6.38 2.27
N GLN A 151 -19.55 5.07 2.51
CA GLN A 151 -20.55 4.23 3.19
C GLN A 151 -20.28 4.01 4.69
N ARG A 152 -19.21 4.58 5.24
CA ARG A 152 -18.77 4.47 6.64
C ARG A 152 -19.15 5.73 7.43
N THR A 153 -19.09 5.65 8.76
CA THR A 153 -19.17 6.82 9.64
C THR A 153 -18.09 7.84 9.28
N TRP A 154 -18.40 9.13 9.37
CA TRP A 154 -17.52 10.26 8.98
C TRP A 154 -16.08 10.14 9.51
N CYS A 155 -15.89 9.67 10.76
CA CYS A 155 -14.57 9.56 11.40
C CYS A 155 -13.70 8.42 10.82
N ALA A 156 -14.33 7.45 10.16
CA ALA A 156 -13.69 6.28 9.52
C ALA A 156 -13.42 6.49 8.03
N GLN A 157 -13.66 7.70 7.52
CA GLN A 157 -13.37 8.10 6.16
C GLN A 157 -11.99 8.74 6.07
N SER A 158 -11.43 8.77 4.85
CA SER A 158 -10.12 9.38 4.58
C SER A 158 -10.16 10.34 3.41
N PHE A 159 -9.27 11.33 3.45
CA PHE A 159 -9.03 12.25 2.35
C PHE A 159 -8.01 11.69 1.35
N LEU A 160 -7.96 12.28 0.16
CA LEU A 160 -6.86 12.13 -0.78
C LEU A 160 -5.54 12.59 -0.11
N PRO A 161 -4.45 11.79 -0.19
CA PRO A 161 -3.19 12.10 0.49
C PRO A 161 -2.32 13.12 -0.28
N ILE A 162 -2.88 14.31 -0.53
CA ILE A 162 -2.26 15.38 -1.35
C ILE A 162 -1.67 16.55 -0.53
N HIS A 163 -1.81 16.49 0.80
CA HIS A 163 -1.19 17.40 1.77
C HIS A 163 -0.95 16.69 3.10
N PRO A 164 0.15 16.96 3.85
CA PRO A 164 0.35 16.38 5.18
C PRO A 164 -0.77 16.75 6.16
N GLU A 165 -1.37 17.94 5.99
CA GLU A 165 -2.50 18.41 6.80
C GLU A 165 -3.84 17.70 6.50
N MET A 166 -3.88 16.85 5.48
CA MET A 166 -5.05 16.03 5.14
C MET A 166 -4.84 14.53 5.44
N LEU A 167 -3.61 14.13 5.78
CA LEU A 167 -3.32 12.78 6.23
C LEU A 167 -3.84 12.59 7.65
N ALA A 168 -4.83 11.72 7.81
CA ALA A 168 -5.51 11.50 9.08
C ALA A 168 -5.57 10.01 9.44
N ALA A 169 -5.30 9.71 10.70
CA ALA A 169 -5.44 8.38 11.29
C ALA A 169 -6.87 7.89 11.18
N GLU A 170 -7.07 6.60 10.93
CA GLU A 170 -8.41 6.01 11.02
C GLU A 170 -8.91 6.04 12.46
N THR A 171 -10.18 6.44 12.63
CA THR A 171 -10.85 6.47 13.93
C THR A 171 -12.24 5.87 13.79
N LEU A 172 -12.58 4.91 14.64
CA LEU A 172 -13.87 4.23 14.59
C LEU A 172 -14.74 4.62 15.77
N TRP A 173 -16.02 4.92 15.48
CA TRP A 173 -17.00 5.29 16.49
C TRP A 173 -17.59 4.06 17.18
N ASN A 174 -17.48 3.97 18.51
CA ASN A 174 -18.03 2.89 19.32
C ASN A 174 -19.48 3.20 19.73
N SER A 175 -20.42 3.07 18.79
CA SER A 175 -21.83 3.41 18.99
C SER A 175 -22.48 2.75 20.21
N THR A 176 -22.09 1.53 20.56
CA THR A 176 -22.63 0.81 21.73
C THR A 176 -22.22 1.45 23.05
N LYS A 177 -20.99 1.97 23.14
CA LYS A 177 -20.48 2.64 24.34
C LYS A 177 -20.99 4.07 24.46
N ALA A 178 -21.22 4.72 23.32
CA ALA A 178 -21.63 6.11 23.26
C ALA A 178 -23.12 6.38 23.53
N LYS A 179 -23.95 5.35 23.79
CA LYS A 179 -25.39 5.53 24.07
C LYS A 179 -25.69 6.48 25.24
N LYS A 180 -24.75 6.61 26.18
CA LYS A 180 -24.87 7.45 27.38
C LYS A 180 -23.98 8.69 27.35
N ALA A 181 -23.27 8.96 26.25
CA ALA A 181 -22.41 10.13 26.15
C ALA A 181 -23.28 11.39 26.09
N GLU A 182 -23.02 12.34 26.98
CA GLU A 182 -23.87 13.53 27.14
C GLU A 182 -23.46 14.66 26.17
N ASP A 183 -22.16 14.92 26.06
CA ASP A 183 -21.58 16.01 25.26
C ASP A 183 -20.26 15.61 24.57
N TRP A 184 -19.63 16.56 23.86
CA TRP A 184 -18.40 16.33 23.11
C TRP A 184 -17.13 16.34 23.99
N ASP A 185 -17.15 17.09 25.09
CA ASP A 185 -16.01 17.18 26.00
C ASP A 185 -15.80 15.83 26.71
N GLU A 186 -16.88 15.20 27.23
CA GLU A 186 -16.81 13.84 27.79
C GLU A 186 -16.25 12.84 26.75
N ILE A 187 -16.65 12.99 25.49
CA ILE A 187 -16.25 12.11 24.40
C ILE A 187 -14.75 12.23 24.11
N THR A 188 -14.22 13.44 24.09
CA THR A 188 -12.82 13.69 23.77
C THR A 188 -11.91 13.40 24.96
N GLU A 189 -12.26 13.79 26.18
CA GLU A 189 -11.54 13.41 27.41
C GLU A 189 -11.39 11.88 27.53
N ARG A 190 -12.46 11.15 27.21
CA ARG A 190 -12.49 9.69 27.21
C ARG A 190 -12.33 9.13 25.80
N PHE A 191 -11.45 9.73 24.99
CA PHE A 191 -11.27 9.39 23.57
C PHE A 191 -11.22 7.88 23.30
N ASN A 192 -10.37 7.12 23.99
CA ASN A 192 -10.22 5.67 23.76
C ASN A 192 -11.43 4.82 24.24
N HIS A 193 -12.35 5.41 24.99
CA HIS A 193 -13.61 4.78 25.37
C HIS A 193 -14.57 4.81 24.17
N PHE A 194 -14.79 6.00 23.59
CA PHE A 194 -15.80 6.23 22.55
C PHE A 194 -15.28 6.07 21.13
N PHE A 195 -14.00 6.33 20.91
CA PHE A 195 -13.31 6.07 19.67
C PHE A 195 -12.32 4.93 19.81
N THR A 196 -12.16 4.20 18.72
CA THR A 196 -11.13 3.21 18.55
C THR A 196 -10.13 3.72 17.53
N SER A 197 -8.92 4.06 17.98
CA SER A 197 -7.76 4.52 17.19
C SER A 197 -6.59 3.53 17.24
N ASN A 198 -6.50 2.78 18.34
CA ASN A 198 -5.40 1.85 18.63
C ASN A 198 -5.77 0.38 18.50
N GLN A 199 -7.06 0.02 18.44
CA GLN A 199 -7.40 -1.39 18.29
C GLN A 199 -7.17 -1.83 16.87
N HIS A 200 -6.02 -2.47 16.73
CA HIS A 200 -5.67 -3.60 15.92
C HIS A 200 -6.79 -4.52 15.35
N ARG A 201 -8.06 -4.41 15.80
CA ARG A 201 -9.20 -5.28 15.46
C ARG A 201 -10.05 -4.85 14.26
N PHE A 202 -10.01 -3.59 13.82
CA PHE A 202 -10.83 -3.14 12.68
C PHE A 202 -10.06 -2.21 11.76
N LEU A 203 -9.96 -2.64 10.49
CA LEU A 203 -9.31 -2.00 9.36
C LEU A 203 -7.80 -1.72 9.54
N ALA A 204 -7.10 -1.83 8.42
CA ALA A 204 -5.96 -2.73 8.37
C ALA A 204 -4.71 -2.05 7.86
N ARG A 205 -3.70 -2.08 8.73
CA ARG A 205 -2.49 -1.28 8.66
C ARG A 205 -1.43 -1.81 7.70
N GLY A 206 -1.75 -1.83 6.42
CA GLY A 206 -0.88 -2.39 5.39
C GLY A 206 0.21 -1.42 4.97
N GLY A 207 -0.06 -0.11 5.05
CA GLY A 207 0.90 0.94 4.74
C GLY A 207 2.06 0.98 5.73
N GLU A 208 1.81 0.73 7.02
CA GLU A 208 2.88 0.56 8.02
C GLU A 208 3.86 -0.55 7.60
N LEU A 209 3.34 -1.68 7.11
CA LEU A 209 4.15 -2.83 6.71
C LEU A 209 4.98 -2.51 5.46
N LEU A 210 4.40 -1.82 4.48
CA LEU A 210 5.11 -1.34 3.28
C LEU A 210 6.25 -0.37 3.66
N TYR A 211 6.02 0.51 4.64
CA TYR A 211 7.06 1.40 5.15
C TYR A 211 8.20 0.65 5.84
N LEU A 212 7.88 -0.34 6.68
CA LEU A 212 8.88 -1.20 7.32
C LEU A 212 9.68 -2.01 6.30
N GLN A 213 9.05 -2.46 5.22
CA GLN A 213 9.73 -3.13 4.10
C GLN A 213 10.78 -2.23 3.44
N LEU A 214 10.48 -0.94 3.23
CA LEU A 214 11.48 0.02 2.74
C LEU A 214 12.59 0.25 3.76
N CYS A 215 12.28 0.39 5.06
CA CYS A 215 13.32 0.48 6.08
C CYS A 215 14.22 -0.78 6.11
N ASN A 216 13.64 -1.97 5.89
CA ASN A 216 14.36 -3.24 5.80
C ASN A 216 15.27 -3.33 4.57
N LEU A 217 14.88 -2.68 3.47
CA LEU A 217 15.74 -2.50 2.29
C LEU A 217 16.90 -1.55 2.58
N LEU A 218 16.61 -0.38 3.15
CA LEU A 218 17.57 0.71 3.27
C LEU A 218 18.72 0.39 4.26
N ARG A 219 18.56 -0.61 5.13
CA ARG A 219 19.64 -1.13 5.98
C ARG A 219 20.61 -2.09 5.27
N GLN A 220 20.25 -2.61 4.09
CA GLN A 220 21.12 -3.55 3.36
C GLN A 220 22.38 -2.83 2.86
N SER A 221 23.44 -3.58 2.57
CA SER A 221 24.62 -3.01 1.92
C SER A 221 24.40 -2.87 0.41
N SER A 222 25.03 -1.86 -0.20
CA SER A 222 25.01 -1.68 -1.64
C SER A 222 25.55 -2.90 -2.38
N ASP A 223 26.53 -3.61 -1.81
CA ASP A 223 27.13 -4.80 -2.44
C ASP A 223 26.13 -5.95 -2.58
N ILE A 224 25.34 -6.21 -1.54
CA ILE A 224 24.28 -7.23 -1.57
C ILE A 224 23.23 -6.86 -2.63
N ILE A 225 22.83 -5.59 -2.67
CA ILE A 225 21.85 -5.09 -3.64
C ILE A 225 22.38 -5.23 -5.07
N ARG A 226 23.60 -4.75 -5.35
CA ARG A 226 24.23 -4.83 -6.67
C ARG A 226 24.37 -6.25 -7.15
N THR A 227 24.80 -7.15 -6.27
CA THR A 227 24.96 -8.58 -6.59
C THR A 227 23.62 -9.17 -7.02
N TRP A 228 22.58 -8.96 -6.22
CA TRP A 228 21.24 -9.44 -6.56
C TRP A 228 20.71 -8.83 -7.87
N CYS A 229 20.84 -7.51 -8.05
CA CYS A 229 20.41 -6.83 -9.27
C CYS A 229 21.09 -7.36 -10.53
N LYS A 230 22.38 -7.69 -10.43
CA LYS A 230 23.15 -8.30 -11.51
C LYS A 230 22.66 -9.72 -11.82
N ASP A 231 22.46 -10.53 -10.78
CA ASP A 231 22.04 -11.93 -10.92
C ASP A 231 20.67 -12.07 -11.59
N VAL A 232 19.74 -11.16 -11.27
CA VAL A 232 18.37 -11.20 -11.81
C VAL A 232 18.13 -10.24 -12.98
N ASN A 233 19.16 -9.49 -13.38
CA ASN A 233 19.08 -8.43 -14.37
C ASN A 233 17.92 -7.44 -14.12
N ALA A 234 17.86 -6.88 -12.91
CA ALA A 234 16.75 -6.03 -12.44
C ALA A 234 16.59 -4.70 -13.22
N GLY A 235 17.59 -4.30 -14.01
CA GLY A 235 17.55 -3.08 -14.81
C GLY A 235 17.56 -1.78 -14.00
N LEU A 236 18.10 -1.83 -12.78
CA LEU A 236 18.22 -0.68 -11.87
C LEU A 236 19.57 0.02 -12.05
N ASP A 237 19.60 1.33 -11.81
CA ASP A 237 20.78 2.18 -11.90
C ASP A 237 21.49 2.34 -10.55
N GLU A 238 22.56 3.11 -10.55
CA GLU A 238 23.38 3.37 -9.37
C GLU A 238 22.61 4.08 -8.23
N ARG A 239 21.74 5.03 -8.56
CA ARG A 239 20.94 5.79 -7.59
C ARG A 239 19.91 4.87 -6.94
N GLU A 240 19.35 3.94 -7.68
CA GLU A 240 18.40 2.93 -7.20
C GLU A 240 19.07 1.81 -6.39
N MET A 241 20.31 1.45 -6.71
CA MET A 241 21.04 0.36 -6.04
C MET A 241 21.78 0.79 -4.77
N THR A 242 21.94 2.09 -4.54
CA THR A 242 22.64 2.63 -3.37
C THR A 242 21.65 3.14 -2.32
N PRO A 243 21.55 2.49 -1.13
CA PRO A 243 20.55 2.82 -0.12
C PRO A 243 20.48 4.29 0.30
N ALA A 244 21.62 4.94 0.48
CA ALA A 244 21.64 6.36 0.87
C ALA A 244 21.05 7.25 -0.23
N LEU A 245 21.52 7.09 -1.48
CA LEU A 245 21.02 7.83 -2.64
C LEU A 245 19.53 7.58 -2.88
N LEU A 246 19.11 6.32 -2.75
CA LEU A 246 17.71 5.91 -2.88
C LEU A 246 16.84 6.52 -1.78
N ALA A 247 17.29 6.50 -0.52
CA ALA A 247 16.57 7.07 0.61
C ALA A 247 16.36 8.58 0.45
N ASP A 248 17.40 9.32 0.05
CA ASP A 248 17.34 10.76 -0.18
C ASP A 248 16.38 11.09 -1.33
N ALA A 249 16.53 10.39 -2.46
CA ALA A 249 15.69 10.53 -3.63
C ALA A 249 14.21 10.26 -3.35
N LEU A 250 13.91 9.17 -2.65
CA LEU A 250 12.54 8.83 -2.26
C LEU A 250 11.98 9.82 -1.25
N SER A 251 12.79 10.30 -0.30
CA SER A 251 12.35 11.29 0.68
C SER A 251 11.94 12.59 -0.01
N GLU A 252 12.75 13.07 -0.95
CA GLU A 252 12.44 14.24 -1.77
C GLU A 252 11.16 14.01 -2.59
N GLY A 253 11.10 12.90 -3.32
CA GLY A 253 9.99 12.55 -4.21
C GLY A 253 8.65 12.38 -3.49
N LEU A 254 8.64 11.68 -2.35
CA LEU A 254 7.43 11.46 -1.55
C LEU A 254 6.97 12.74 -0.86
N ASN A 255 7.90 13.56 -0.35
CA ASN A 255 7.55 14.86 0.20
C ASN A 255 6.94 15.78 -0.88
N LYS A 256 7.49 15.78 -2.10
CA LYS A 256 6.91 16.52 -3.23
C LYS A 256 5.52 15.99 -3.59
N ALA A 257 5.35 14.67 -3.69
CA ALA A 257 4.07 14.04 -4.01
C ALA A 257 2.98 14.38 -2.99
N VAL A 258 3.31 14.36 -1.69
CA VAL A 258 2.36 14.71 -0.62
C VAL A 258 2.15 16.21 -0.50
N ASN A 259 3.00 17.08 -1.05
CA ASN A 259 2.79 18.53 -1.06
C ASN A 259 2.34 19.04 -2.44
N SER A 260 1.55 18.24 -3.15
CA SER A 260 1.13 18.59 -4.52
C SER A 260 0.00 19.62 -4.56
N CYS A 261 -0.75 19.84 -3.48
CA CYS A 261 -1.75 20.90 -3.43
C CYS A 261 -1.14 22.23 -2.96
N PRO A 262 -1.75 23.38 -3.29
CA PRO A 262 -1.31 24.67 -2.77
C PRO A 262 -1.26 24.67 -1.23
N SER A 263 -0.23 25.30 -0.65
CA SER A 263 -0.04 25.40 0.80
C SER A 263 -1.23 26.06 1.51
N THR A 264 -1.98 26.92 0.81
CA THR A 264 -3.23 27.51 1.30
C THR A 264 -4.29 26.47 1.67
N VAL A 265 -4.43 25.39 0.89
CA VAL A 265 -5.37 24.29 1.22
C VAL A 265 -4.94 23.60 2.51
N GLY A 266 -3.63 23.39 2.68
CA GLY A 266 -3.06 22.86 3.91
C GLY A 266 -3.28 23.78 5.12
N ALA A 267 -3.12 25.09 4.94
CA ALA A 267 -3.38 26.09 5.96
C ALA A 267 -4.86 26.11 6.37
N LEU A 268 -5.78 26.03 5.41
CA LEU A 268 -7.22 25.91 5.66
C LEU A 268 -7.55 24.62 6.42
N ALA A 269 -6.98 23.49 6.02
CA ALA A 269 -7.17 22.21 6.70
C ALA A 269 -6.72 22.30 8.16
N LYS A 270 -5.52 22.85 8.41
CA LYS A 270 -4.98 23.06 9.75
C LYS A 270 -5.82 24.04 10.58
N PHE A 271 -6.32 25.11 9.95
CA PHE A 271 -7.19 26.09 10.58
C PHE A 271 -8.50 25.45 11.05
N ILE A 272 -9.17 24.67 10.20
CA ILE A 272 -10.39 23.94 10.57
C ILE A 272 -10.10 22.93 11.67
N ASP A 273 -8.99 22.19 11.57
CA ASP A 273 -8.68 21.09 12.48
C ASP A 273 -8.27 21.55 13.89
N THR A 274 -7.45 22.60 13.97
CA THR A 274 -6.79 23.01 15.22
C THR A 274 -6.82 24.51 15.49
N GLY A 275 -7.09 25.34 14.48
CA GLY A 275 -7.10 26.80 14.60
C GLY A 275 -8.43 27.36 15.13
N ALA A 276 -9.55 26.78 14.71
CA ALA A 276 -10.88 27.16 15.17
C ALA A 276 -11.22 26.54 16.55
N GLU A 277 -10.73 25.34 16.81
CA GLU A 277 -11.02 24.55 17.99
C GLU A 277 -9.81 23.62 18.24
N LEU A 278 -9.15 23.77 19.40
CA LEU A 278 -7.89 23.08 19.71
C LEU A 278 -8.07 21.92 20.70
N GLU A 279 -9.09 21.95 21.54
CA GLU A 279 -9.28 20.98 22.63
C GLU A 279 -9.53 19.57 22.10
N THR A 280 -10.25 19.41 20.98
CA THR A 280 -10.42 18.09 20.35
C THR A 280 -9.07 17.50 19.96
N ALA A 281 -8.17 18.30 19.37
CA ALA A 281 -6.85 17.84 18.96
C ALA A 281 -5.95 17.52 20.17
N LYS A 282 -6.02 18.30 21.25
CA LYS A 282 -5.27 18.02 22.50
C LYS A 282 -5.61 16.63 23.06
N HIS A 283 -6.88 16.26 23.09
CA HIS A 283 -7.29 14.96 23.63
C HIS A 283 -7.04 13.79 22.67
N THR A 284 -7.19 14.02 21.36
CA THR A 284 -7.12 12.96 20.35
C THR A 284 -5.69 12.66 19.89
N ASP A 285 -4.87 13.70 19.71
CA ASP A 285 -3.53 13.61 19.11
C ASP A 285 -2.39 13.68 20.14
N TYR A 286 -2.69 14.04 21.39
CA TYR A 286 -1.72 14.09 22.49
C TYR A 286 -2.17 13.24 23.68
N LEU A 287 -1.21 12.87 24.53
CA LEU A 287 -1.40 12.21 25.82
C LEU A 287 -0.39 12.81 26.79
N ASP A 288 -0.88 13.41 27.88
CA ASP A 288 -0.06 14.08 28.90
C ASP A 288 0.89 15.15 28.33
N GLY A 289 0.42 15.92 27.36
CA GLY A 289 1.19 16.97 26.68
C GLY A 289 2.14 16.49 25.58
N GLU A 290 2.37 15.17 25.47
CA GLU A 290 3.22 14.57 24.45
C GLU A 290 2.41 14.04 23.26
N PRO A 291 2.97 14.01 22.03
CA PRO A 291 2.30 13.39 20.89
C PRO A 291 1.88 11.95 21.19
N ARG A 292 0.67 11.56 20.79
CA ARG A 292 0.15 10.20 20.97
C ARG A 292 0.83 9.26 19.98
N TYR A 293 1.79 8.47 20.46
CA TYR A 293 2.49 7.48 19.64
C TYR A 293 1.72 6.16 19.52
N VAL A 294 1.78 5.56 18.34
CA VAL A 294 1.37 4.19 18.06
C VAL A 294 2.58 3.36 17.60
N GLN A 295 2.63 2.09 17.99
CA GLN A 295 3.72 1.17 17.61
C GLN A 295 3.40 0.48 16.28
N CYS A 296 4.40 0.40 15.40
CA CYS A 296 4.34 -0.38 14.17
C CYS A 296 4.50 -1.88 14.47
N GLY A 297 4.08 -2.70 13.50
CA GLY A 297 4.28 -4.15 13.51
C GLY A 297 5.70 -4.58 13.12
N TRP A 298 5.77 -5.64 12.31
CA TRP A 298 7.02 -6.19 11.77
C TRP A 298 6.77 -6.78 10.38
N CYS A 299 7.77 -6.74 9.51
CA CYS A 299 7.84 -7.45 8.22
C CYS A 299 8.92 -8.54 8.24
N PRO A 300 8.84 -9.57 7.38
CA PRO A 300 9.93 -10.54 7.24
C PRO A 300 11.21 -9.86 6.72
N ALA A 301 12.34 -10.10 7.38
CA ALA A 301 13.63 -9.52 6.99
C ALA A 301 14.07 -9.92 5.56
N GLU A 302 13.57 -11.06 5.06
CA GLU A 302 13.85 -11.58 3.73
C GLU A 302 13.18 -10.78 2.59
N THR A 303 12.27 -9.84 2.89
CA THR A 303 11.50 -9.12 1.85
C THR A 303 12.26 -7.98 1.17
N TRP A 304 13.52 -7.75 1.53
CA TRP A 304 14.28 -6.63 0.97
C TRP A 304 14.38 -6.64 -0.57
N PRO A 305 14.44 -7.78 -1.30
CA PRO A 305 14.54 -7.76 -2.76
C PRO A 305 13.28 -7.22 -3.44
N GLU A 306 12.09 -7.68 -3.04
CA GLU A 306 10.84 -7.13 -3.55
C GLU A 306 10.61 -5.68 -3.09
N SER A 307 11.17 -5.30 -1.95
CA SER A 307 11.13 -3.93 -1.45
C SER A 307 12.01 -3.00 -2.28
N LEU A 308 13.13 -3.48 -2.84
CA LEU A 308 13.97 -2.73 -3.78
C LEU A 308 13.22 -2.36 -5.05
N LEU A 309 12.51 -3.32 -5.62
CA LEU A 309 11.69 -3.08 -6.81
C LEU A 309 10.56 -2.09 -6.51
N PHE A 310 9.93 -2.20 -5.34
CA PHE A 310 8.93 -1.23 -4.90
C PHE A 310 9.52 0.17 -4.69
N ALA A 311 10.72 0.27 -4.13
CA ALA A 311 11.41 1.54 -3.95
C ALA A 311 11.69 2.23 -5.30
N ALA A 312 12.20 1.48 -6.28
CA ALA A 312 12.39 1.96 -7.65
C ALA A 312 11.07 2.41 -8.31
N GLU A 313 10.00 1.62 -8.16
CA GLU A 313 8.65 1.97 -8.65
C GLU A 313 8.14 3.29 -8.07
N LEU A 314 8.27 3.48 -6.76
CA LEU A 314 7.89 4.73 -6.10
C LEU A 314 8.74 5.90 -6.62
N LEU A 315 10.05 5.70 -6.78
CA LEU A 315 10.97 6.74 -7.24
C LEU A 315 10.61 7.21 -8.65
N HIS A 316 10.40 6.28 -9.59
CA HIS A 316 10.04 6.63 -10.97
C HIS A 316 8.72 7.42 -11.05
N LEU A 317 7.71 7.03 -10.26
CA LEU A 317 6.43 7.74 -10.21
C LEU A 317 6.56 9.14 -9.57
N CYS A 318 7.45 9.30 -8.60
CA CYS A 318 7.73 10.58 -7.97
C CYS A 318 8.55 11.52 -8.87
N ASP A 319 9.51 10.99 -9.64
CA ASP A 319 10.37 11.78 -10.53
C ASP A 319 9.65 12.24 -11.80
N ALA A 320 8.65 11.48 -12.26
CA ALA A 320 7.87 11.77 -13.46
C ALA A 320 6.97 13.01 -13.29
N THR A 321 6.88 13.83 -14.35
CA THR A 321 6.01 15.01 -14.48
C THR A 321 4.53 14.65 -14.72
N ILE A 322 3.96 13.86 -13.81
CA ILE A 322 2.56 13.41 -13.84
C ILE A 322 1.66 14.41 -13.09
N ASP A 323 0.40 14.53 -13.53
CA ASP A 323 -0.65 15.21 -12.78
C ASP A 323 -0.67 14.72 -11.31
N PRO A 324 -0.74 15.62 -10.32
CA PRO A 324 -0.76 15.26 -8.91
C PRO A 324 -1.73 14.16 -8.52
N VAL A 325 -2.97 14.24 -9.01
CA VAL A 325 -4.03 13.30 -8.64
C VAL A 325 -3.71 11.96 -9.28
N GLU A 326 -3.37 11.94 -10.56
CA GLU A 326 -2.95 10.73 -11.26
C GLU A 326 -1.74 10.05 -10.58
N ARG A 327 -0.72 10.82 -10.15
CA ARG A 327 0.43 10.30 -9.38
C ARG A 327 -0.04 9.56 -8.13
N ILE A 328 -0.99 10.11 -7.38
CA ILE A 328 -1.57 9.43 -6.21
C ILE A 328 -2.20 8.08 -6.61
N TYR A 329 -3.01 8.01 -7.67
CA TYR A 329 -3.60 6.74 -8.13
C TYR A 329 -2.54 5.70 -8.54
N LEU A 330 -1.43 6.13 -9.15
CA LEU A 330 -0.33 5.24 -9.52
C LEU A 330 0.46 4.79 -8.28
N LEU A 331 0.68 5.66 -7.29
CA LEU A 331 1.30 5.30 -6.02
C LEU A 331 0.43 4.34 -5.20
N GLU A 332 -0.90 4.49 -5.23
CA GLU A 332 -1.83 3.53 -4.64
C GLU A 332 -1.71 2.16 -5.33
N THR A 333 -1.57 2.16 -6.65
CA THR A 333 -1.33 0.95 -7.44
C THR A 333 0.00 0.30 -7.06
N ALA A 334 1.07 1.08 -6.93
CA ALA A 334 2.38 0.60 -6.48
C ALA A 334 2.29 -0.10 -5.12
N CYS A 335 1.61 0.53 -4.13
CA CYS A 335 1.41 -0.07 -2.81
C CYS A 335 0.69 -1.41 -2.91
N ALA A 336 -0.39 -1.49 -3.68
CA ALA A 336 -1.17 -2.72 -3.84
C ALA A 336 -0.38 -3.81 -4.58
N MET A 337 0.37 -3.44 -5.62
CA MET A 337 1.24 -4.35 -6.36
C MET A 337 2.34 -4.92 -5.45
N GLN A 338 2.91 -4.10 -4.56
CA GLN A 338 3.90 -4.57 -3.59
C GLN A 338 3.32 -5.57 -2.58
N VAL A 339 2.06 -5.40 -2.14
CA VAL A 339 1.38 -6.41 -1.30
C VAL A 339 1.28 -7.75 -2.06
N LEU A 340 0.82 -7.72 -3.31
CA LEU A 340 0.70 -8.93 -4.14
C LEU A 340 2.06 -9.62 -4.36
N ARG A 341 3.09 -8.82 -4.67
CA ARG A 341 4.48 -9.26 -4.85
C ARG A 341 5.03 -9.90 -3.59
N SER A 342 4.88 -9.25 -2.44
CA SER A 342 5.33 -9.74 -1.13
C SER A 342 4.69 -11.07 -0.76
N LEU A 343 3.37 -11.22 -0.99
CA LEU A 343 2.67 -12.49 -0.73
C LEU A 343 3.24 -13.62 -1.59
N CYS A 344 3.51 -13.37 -2.88
CA CYS A 344 4.02 -14.38 -3.80
C CYS A 344 5.49 -14.72 -3.51
N ALA A 345 6.35 -13.71 -3.40
CA ALA A 345 7.78 -13.88 -3.16
C ALA A 345 8.05 -14.59 -1.83
N GLN A 346 7.42 -14.13 -0.74
CA GLN A 346 7.57 -14.78 0.56
C GLN A 346 6.98 -16.19 0.56
N SER A 347 5.90 -16.45 -0.18
CA SER A 347 5.39 -17.82 -0.30
C SER A 347 6.34 -18.72 -1.10
N ALA A 348 6.99 -18.22 -2.14
CA ALA A 348 7.97 -18.96 -2.94
C ALA A 348 9.21 -19.34 -2.13
N ARG A 349 9.61 -18.54 -1.15
CA ARG A 349 10.70 -18.88 -0.20
C ARG A 349 10.36 -20.06 0.72
N TYR A 350 9.08 -20.21 1.09
CA TYR A 350 8.65 -21.15 2.14
C TYR A 350 7.84 -22.34 1.63
N ALA A 351 7.37 -22.31 0.39
CA ALA A 351 6.71 -23.46 -0.18
C ALA A 351 7.76 -24.28 -0.93
N ASP A 352 7.95 -25.52 -0.51
CA ASP A 352 8.80 -26.48 -1.22
C ASP A 352 8.33 -26.63 -2.68
N HIS A 353 9.10 -26.02 -3.58
CA HIS A 353 8.91 -26.02 -5.03
C HIS A 353 10.27 -26.41 -5.61
N GLY A 354 10.41 -27.67 -6.02
CA GLY A 354 11.67 -28.22 -6.54
C GLY A 354 12.28 -27.40 -7.67
N ASP A 355 13.58 -27.60 -7.92
CA ASP A 355 14.45 -26.71 -8.72
C ASP A 355 13.94 -26.38 -10.15
N ILE A 356 13.19 -27.31 -10.76
CA ILE A 356 12.59 -27.15 -12.10
C ILE A 356 11.63 -25.93 -12.16
N ILE A 357 11.03 -25.56 -11.03
CA ILE A 357 10.05 -24.49 -10.94
C ILE A 357 10.72 -23.11 -11.02
N ARG A 358 11.99 -22.97 -10.61
CA ARG A 358 12.71 -21.69 -10.63
C ARG A 358 13.07 -21.23 -12.05
N GLN A 359 13.26 -22.17 -12.99
CA GLN A 359 13.63 -21.86 -14.37
C GLN A 359 12.49 -21.18 -15.17
N GLY A 360 11.24 -21.30 -14.73
CA GLY A 360 10.07 -20.74 -15.41
C GLY A 360 9.49 -19.46 -14.79
N SER A 361 10.21 -18.83 -13.87
CA SER A 361 9.75 -17.66 -13.09
C SER A 361 10.68 -16.45 -13.22
N GLY A 362 10.18 -15.27 -12.84
CA GLY A 362 11.00 -14.06 -12.74
C GLY A 362 11.89 -14.06 -11.48
N ALA A 363 12.54 -12.92 -11.21
CA ALA A 363 13.51 -12.71 -10.14
C ALA A 363 13.05 -13.15 -8.73
N LEU A 364 11.73 -13.14 -8.49
CA LEU A 364 11.11 -13.44 -7.20
C LEU A 364 10.49 -14.85 -7.12
N ASN A 365 10.82 -15.73 -8.08
CA ASN A 365 10.42 -17.15 -8.09
C ASN A 365 8.91 -17.43 -8.19
N TYR A 366 8.15 -16.52 -8.80
CA TYR A 366 6.74 -16.73 -9.15
C TYR A 366 6.44 -16.20 -10.55
N VAL A 367 5.27 -16.57 -11.09
CA VAL A 367 4.80 -16.08 -12.39
C VAL A 367 3.30 -15.81 -12.41
N TRP A 368 2.91 -14.68 -12.99
CA TRP A 368 1.56 -14.30 -13.36
C TRP A 368 1.45 -14.35 -14.88
N ALA A 369 0.82 -15.40 -15.41
CA ALA A 369 0.62 -15.53 -16.85
C ALA A 369 -0.59 -14.71 -17.30
N PHE A 370 -0.36 -13.65 -18.06
CA PHE A 370 -1.42 -12.77 -18.54
C PHE A 370 -2.06 -13.33 -19.80
N SER A 371 -3.31 -12.96 -19.99
CA SER A 371 -4.08 -13.26 -21.19
C SER A 371 -4.71 -11.99 -21.73
N ASP A 372 -4.87 -11.92 -23.04
CA ASP A 372 -5.59 -10.85 -23.73
C ASP A 372 -6.93 -10.51 -23.01
N PRO A 373 -7.23 -9.22 -22.76
CA PRO A 373 -8.42 -8.81 -22.02
C PRO A 373 -9.73 -9.32 -22.63
N GLU A 374 -9.84 -9.32 -23.96
CA GLU A 374 -11.02 -9.79 -24.69
C GLU A 374 -11.20 -11.32 -24.62
N GLY A 375 -10.12 -12.04 -24.32
CA GLY A 375 -10.10 -13.48 -24.17
C GLY A 375 -10.11 -14.22 -25.51
N ARG A 376 -9.45 -13.69 -26.54
CA ARG A 376 -9.43 -14.27 -27.90
C ARG A 376 -8.76 -15.65 -27.98
N SER A 377 -7.76 -15.93 -27.14
CA SER A 377 -7.05 -17.23 -27.12
C SER A 377 -7.46 -18.13 -25.95
N ASP A 378 -8.11 -19.27 -26.25
CA ASP A 378 -8.48 -20.28 -25.24
C ASP A 378 -7.27 -20.96 -24.60
N THR A 379 -6.18 -21.11 -25.34
CA THR A 379 -4.93 -21.68 -24.81
C THR A 379 -4.32 -20.76 -23.77
N ILE A 380 -4.14 -19.47 -24.08
CA ILE A 380 -3.56 -18.52 -23.13
C ILE A 380 -4.49 -18.30 -21.93
N LYS A 381 -5.82 -18.24 -22.13
CA LYS A 381 -6.78 -18.22 -21.01
C LYS A 381 -6.60 -19.42 -20.08
N ARG A 382 -6.36 -20.62 -20.62
CA ARG A 382 -6.12 -21.83 -19.81
C ARG A 382 -4.81 -21.74 -19.02
N ILE A 383 -3.73 -21.24 -19.62
CA ILE A 383 -2.44 -21.01 -18.93
C ILE A 383 -2.64 -19.99 -17.81
N SER A 384 -3.27 -18.86 -18.10
CA SER A 384 -3.55 -17.80 -17.12
C SER A 384 -4.39 -18.29 -15.93
N ARG A 385 -5.46 -19.06 -16.20
CA ARG A 385 -6.27 -19.69 -15.13
C ARG A 385 -5.45 -20.65 -14.26
N ARG A 386 -4.54 -21.42 -14.87
CA ARG A 386 -3.64 -22.31 -14.12
C ARG A 386 -2.69 -21.49 -13.24
N SER A 387 -2.08 -20.42 -13.77
CA SER A 387 -1.21 -19.53 -13.02
C SER A 387 -1.92 -18.93 -11.80
N VAL A 388 -3.15 -18.41 -11.95
CA VAL A 388 -3.97 -17.92 -10.81
C VAL A 388 -4.21 -19.01 -9.75
N ASN A 389 -4.50 -20.25 -10.16
CA ASN A 389 -4.70 -21.36 -9.23
C ASN A 389 -3.40 -21.80 -8.56
N SER A 390 -2.29 -21.82 -9.29
CA SER A 390 -0.97 -22.18 -8.78
C SER A 390 -0.48 -21.17 -7.74
N ILE A 391 -0.68 -19.86 -7.95
CA ILE A 391 -0.37 -18.82 -6.95
C ILE A 391 -1.20 -18.99 -5.68
N GLN A 392 -2.51 -19.28 -5.80
CA GLN A 392 -3.33 -19.55 -4.61
C GLN A 392 -2.83 -20.76 -3.83
N ARG A 393 -2.49 -21.86 -4.52
CA ARG A 393 -1.92 -23.06 -3.88
C ARG A 393 -0.57 -22.79 -3.25
N LEU A 394 0.29 -22.02 -3.92
CA LEU A 394 1.59 -21.58 -3.41
C LEU A 394 1.42 -20.91 -2.05
N ILE A 395 0.57 -19.88 -1.98
CA ILE A 395 0.31 -19.14 -0.75
C ILE A 395 -0.32 -20.04 0.34
N GLN A 396 -1.28 -20.89 -0.04
CA GLN A 396 -1.91 -21.83 0.90
C GLN A 396 -0.92 -22.85 1.49
N LYS A 397 0.00 -23.36 0.67
CA LYS A 397 1.06 -24.28 1.11
C LYS A 397 2.06 -23.58 2.03
N ALA A 398 2.49 -22.36 1.68
CA ALA A 398 3.50 -21.64 2.45
C ALA A 398 3.04 -21.35 3.89
N ILE A 399 1.78 -20.95 4.12
CA ILE A 399 1.25 -20.74 5.48
C ILE A 399 1.05 -22.04 6.28
N ARG A 400 1.29 -23.20 5.66
CA ARG A 400 1.28 -24.54 6.27
C ARG A 400 2.70 -25.12 6.36
N HIS A 401 3.72 -24.28 6.31
CA HIS A 401 5.10 -24.68 6.52
C HIS A 401 5.28 -25.43 7.86
N PRO A 402 6.15 -26.46 7.95
CA PRO A 402 6.36 -27.26 9.17
C PRO A 402 6.58 -26.44 10.44
N ASP A 403 7.35 -25.36 10.37
CA ASP A 403 7.59 -24.50 11.54
C ASP A 403 6.32 -23.79 12.03
N ILE A 404 5.45 -23.35 11.12
CA ILE A 404 4.17 -22.72 11.49
C ILE A 404 3.28 -23.79 12.13
N LEU A 405 3.21 -24.99 11.55
CA LEU A 405 2.45 -26.11 12.10
C LEU A 405 2.93 -26.47 13.51
N LYS A 406 4.23 -26.42 13.78
CA LYS A 406 4.79 -26.60 15.12
C LYS A 406 4.25 -25.55 16.09
N ASN A 407 4.31 -24.27 15.74
CA ASN A 407 3.78 -23.18 16.57
C ASN A 407 2.27 -23.33 16.83
N ILE A 408 1.48 -23.73 15.82
CA ILE A 408 0.04 -23.95 15.98
C ILE A 408 -0.25 -25.15 16.90
N LYS A 409 0.55 -26.22 16.84
CA LYS A 409 0.43 -27.37 17.78
C LYS A 409 0.69 -26.94 19.22
N GLU A 410 1.73 -26.14 19.46
CA GLU A 410 2.05 -25.59 20.78
C GLU A 410 0.93 -24.66 21.30
N GLN A 411 0.40 -23.78 20.45
CA GLN A 411 -0.77 -22.96 20.79
C GLN A 411 -1.98 -23.81 21.20
N LYS A 412 -2.27 -24.87 20.42
CA LYS A 412 -3.39 -25.78 20.71
C LYS A 412 -3.22 -26.47 22.05
N GLN A 413 -2.02 -26.94 22.37
CA GLN A 413 -1.73 -27.55 23.67
C GLN A 413 -1.93 -26.56 24.82
N ARG A 414 -1.52 -25.30 24.65
CA ARG A 414 -1.65 -24.25 25.67
C ARG A 414 -3.09 -23.76 25.87
N GLU A 415 -3.88 -23.61 24.80
CA GLU A 415 -5.24 -23.08 24.87
C GLU A 415 -6.31 -24.13 25.22
N GLY A 416 -5.99 -25.42 25.04
CA GLY A 416 -6.85 -26.56 25.39
C GLY A 416 -8.25 -26.43 24.80
N ILE A 417 -9.27 -26.48 25.68
CA ILE A 417 -10.69 -26.40 25.30
C ILE A 417 -11.06 -25.07 24.63
N SER A 418 -10.32 -23.98 24.92
CA SER A 418 -10.61 -22.66 24.37
C SER A 418 -10.01 -22.41 22.99
N TRP A 419 -9.25 -23.39 22.47
CA TRP A 419 -8.56 -23.29 21.19
C TRP A 419 -9.53 -23.17 20.02
N LYS A 420 -9.19 -22.27 19.09
CA LYS A 420 -9.88 -22.13 17.81
C LYS A 420 -8.86 -22.29 16.70
N ASP A 421 -9.20 -23.09 15.71
CA ASP A 421 -8.35 -23.29 14.53
C ASP A 421 -8.06 -21.96 13.82
N PRO A 422 -6.81 -21.47 13.86
CA PRO A 422 -6.48 -20.17 13.27
C PRO A 422 -6.45 -20.21 11.74
N TYR A 423 -6.40 -21.40 11.11
CA TYR A 423 -6.48 -21.51 9.65
C TYR A 423 -7.84 -21.08 9.11
N LYS A 424 -8.94 -21.23 9.87
CA LYS A 424 -10.27 -20.74 9.47
C LYS A 424 -10.26 -19.24 9.18
N GLU A 425 -9.53 -18.47 9.99
CA GLU A 425 -9.42 -17.03 9.79
C GLU A 425 -8.37 -16.69 8.74
N ALA A 426 -7.21 -17.35 8.77
CA ALA A 426 -6.13 -17.16 7.80
C ALA A 426 -6.62 -17.38 6.35
N ASP A 427 -7.34 -18.47 6.07
CA ASP A 427 -7.84 -18.77 4.74
C ASP A 427 -9.02 -17.87 4.32
N ARG A 428 -9.77 -17.33 5.28
CA ARG A 428 -10.95 -16.49 5.01
C ARG A 428 -10.60 -15.03 4.71
N ARG A 429 -9.48 -14.52 5.22
CA ARG A 429 -9.15 -13.08 5.13
C ARG A 429 -7.69 -12.77 4.78
N TYR A 430 -6.76 -13.70 4.91
CA TYR A 430 -5.33 -13.46 4.70
C TYR A 430 -4.82 -14.22 3.46
N GLY A 431 -3.52 -14.08 3.18
CA GLY A 431 -2.81 -14.86 2.16
C GLY A 431 -3.54 -14.87 0.81
N HIS A 432 -3.94 -16.05 0.34
CA HIS A 432 -4.54 -16.23 -0.99
C HIS A 432 -5.87 -15.48 -1.16
N LYS A 433 -6.65 -15.30 -0.07
CA LYS A 433 -7.89 -14.52 -0.13
C LYS A 433 -7.62 -13.04 -0.34
N LEU A 434 -6.64 -12.49 0.39
CA LEU A 434 -6.19 -11.13 0.17
C LEU A 434 -5.68 -10.98 -1.27
N PHE A 435 -4.81 -11.88 -1.72
CA PHE A 435 -4.25 -11.87 -3.07
C PHE A 435 -5.35 -11.75 -4.13
N LEU A 436 -6.37 -12.62 -4.09
CA LEU A 436 -7.50 -12.57 -5.01
C LEU A 436 -8.33 -11.29 -4.88
N THR A 437 -8.58 -10.84 -3.66
CA THR A 437 -9.41 -9.65 -3.40
C THR A 437 -8.74 -8.40 -3.96
N LEU A 438 -7.46 -8.22 -3.69
CA LEU A 438 -6.67 -7.08 -4.13
C LEU A 438 -6.43 -7.11 -5.64
N SER A 439 -6.07 -8.28 -6.20
CA SER A 439 -5.90 -8.44 -7.66
C SER A 439 -7.18 -8.12 -8.44
N LYS A 440 -8.36 -8.49 -7.90
CA LYS A 440 -9.65 -8.14 -8.51
C LYS A 440 -9.98 -6.65 -8.38
N ARG A 441 -9.61 -6.01 -7.26
CA ARG A 441 -9.78 -4.56 -7.06
C ARG A 441 -8.92 -3.75 -8.03
N LEU A 442 -7.70 -4.21 -8.30
CA LEU A 442 -6.81 -3.63 -9.32
C LEU A 442 -7.27 -3.89 -10.77
N GLY A 443 -8.28 -4.74 -10.99
CA GLY A 443 -8.73 -5.13 -12.32
C GLY A 443 -7.83 -6.17 -13.01
N MET A 444 -6.78 -6.64 -12.33
CA MET A 444 -5.81 -7.61 -12.87
C MET A 444 -6.37 -9.03 -13.00
N ILE A 445 -7.48 -9.36 -12.33
CA ILE A 445 -8.14 -10.68 -12.43
C ILE A 445 -9.60 -10.54 -12.87
N VAL A 446 -9.98 -11.30 -13.90
CA VAL A 446 -11.36 -11.46 -14.38
C VAL A 446 -11.80 -12.93 -14.44
N PRO A 447 -13.10 -13.25 -14.31
CA PRO A 447 -14.17 -12.33 -13.94
C PRO A 447 -14.11 -11.92 -12.46
N ARG A 448 -14.68 -10.77 -12.11
CA ARG A 448 -14.73 -10.29 -10.71
C ARG A 448 -15.47 -11.28 -9.81
N ARG A 449 -16.53 -11.92 -10.32
CA ARG A 449 -17.32 -12.97 -9.66
C ARG A 449 -17.45 -14.18 -10.59
N GLY A 450 -17.53 -15.38 -10.02
CA GLY A 450 -17.68 -16.63 -10.78
C GLY A 450 -16.36 -17.39 -10.98
N LYS A 451 -16.44 -18.45 -11.80
CA LYS A 451 -15.35 -19.40 -12.08
C LYS A 451 -14.45 -18.89 -13.22
N GLY A 452 -13.27 -19.50 -13.35
CA GLY A 452 -12.37 -19.24 -14.48
C GLY A 452 -11.53 -17.95 -14.35
N ALA A 453 -11.20 -17.57 -13.10
CA ALA A 453 -10.33 -16.45 -12.79
C ALA A 453 -8.99 -16.53 -13.56
N ARG A 454 -8.65 -15.48 -14.29
CA ARG A 454 -7.45 -15.35 -15.13
C ARG A 454 -6.87 -13.94 -14.97
N PHE A 455 -5.57 -13.80 -15.19
CA PHE A 455 -4.91 -12.51 -15.25
C PHE A 455 -5.20 -11.81 -16.59
N VAL A 456 -5.49 -10.51 -16.52
CA VAL A 456 -5.67 -9.60 -17.66
C VAL A 456 -5.03 -8.26 -17.34
N LEU A 457 -4.66 -7.55 -18.39
CA LEU A 457 -4.10 -6.21 -18.28
C LEU A 457 -5.18 -5.17 -18.55
N THR A 458 -5.15 -4.05 -17.82
CA THR A 458 -6.00 -2.88 -18.06
C THR A 458 -5.12 -1.72 -18.52
N ASP A 459 -5.70 -0.70 -19.14
CA ASP A 459 -4.92 0.48 -19.57
C ASP A 459 -4.22 1.16 -18.39
N HIS A 460 -4.89 1.22 -17.23
CA HIS A 460 -4.30 1.74 -15.99
C HIS A 460 -3.09 0.92 -15.52
N LEU A 461 -3.18 -0.41 -15.55
CA LEU A 461 -2.05 -1.27 -15.18
C LEU A 461 -0.94 -1.23 -16.23
N LEU A 462 -1.27 -1.13 -17.53
CA LEU A 462 -0.28 -0.97 -18.59
C LEU A 462 0.52 0.32 -18.39
N ARG A 463 -0.18 1.43 -18.14
CA ARG A 463 0.45 2.72 -17.83
C ARG A 463 1.32 2.64 -16.60
N TYR A 464 0.85 2.03 -15.51
CA TYR A 464 1.66 1.77 -14.33
C TYR A 464 2.95 0.99 -14.65
N LEU A 465 2.87 -0.08 -15.44
CA LEU A 465 4.03 -0.88 -15.83
C LEU A 465 5.04 -0.08 -16.65
N VAL A 466 4.59 0.72 -17.63
CA VAL A 466 5.47 1.59 -18.42
C VAL A 466 6.19 2.59 -17.51
N LEU A 467 5.43 3.34 -16.71
CA LEU A 467 5.96 4.43 -15.88
C LEU A 467 6.89 3.96 -14.75
N THR A 468 6.78 2.69 -14.34
CA THR A 468 7.63 2.12 -13.29
C THR A 468 8.78 1.27 -13.82
N THR A 469 8.66 0.73 -15.04
CA THR A 469 9.73 -0.05 -15.68
C THR A 469 10.75 0.85 -16.35
N ILE A 470 10.28 1.94 -16.97
CA ILE A 470 11.09 2.86 -17.77
C ILE A 470 11.19 4.19 -17.02
N ARG A 471 12.41 4.68 -16.76
CA ARG A 471 12.60 5.96 -16.07
C ARG A 471 11.99 7.10 -16.90
N PRO A 472 11.60 8.22 -16.27
CA PRO A 472 11.07 9.36 -16.99
C PRO A 472 12.05 9.86 -18.07
N GLY A 473 11.57 10.06 -19.29
CA GLY A 473 12.35 10.48 -20.45
C GLY A 473 13.13 9.37 -21.14
N GLU A 474 13.15 8.15 -20.60
CA GLU A 474 13.82 7.01 -21.21
C GLU A 474 12.89 6.19 -22.12
N ARG A 475 13.50 5.34 -22.93
CA ARG A 475 12.84 4.36 -23.80
C ARG A 475 13.64 3.08 -23.87
N MET A 476 12.98 1.96 -24.14
CA MET A 476 13.62 0.67 -24.36
C MET A 476 12.90 -0.14 -25.44
N THR A 477 13.55 -1.17 -25.98
CA THR A 477 12.89 -2.03 -26.97
C THR A 477 11.71 -2.76 -26.33
N TYR A 478 10.70 -3.08 -27.14
CA TYR A 478 9.51 -3.82 -26.69
C TYR A 478 9.87 -5.16 -26.01
N ASP A 479 10.85 -5.89 -26.54
CA ASP A 479 11.32 -7.13 -25.91
C ASP A 479 12.05 -6.90 -24.59
N THR A 480 12.83 -5.82 -24.47
CA THR A 480 13.47 -5.46 -23.20
C THR A 480 12.43 -5.08 -22.16
N PHE A 481 11.39 -4.34 -22.56
CA PHE A 481 10.27 -3.99 -21.69
C PHE A 481 9.58 -5.23 -21.13
N LYS A 482 9.19 -6.19 -21.99
CA LYS A 482 8.58 -7.46 -21.54
C LYS A 482 9.47 -8.23 -20.58
N LYS A 483 10.78 -8.34 -20.89
CA LYS A 483 11.76 -9.01 -20.01
C LYS A 483 11.88 -8.33 -18.66
N GLN A 484 11.98 -7.00 -18.62
CA GLN A 484 12.08 -6.25 -17.36
C GLN A 484 10.79 -6.39 -16.53
N VAL A 485 9.62 -6.29 -17.17
CA VAL A 485 8.34 -6.51 -16.49
C VAL A 485 8.23 -7.94 -15.94
N PHE A 486 8.69 -8.94 -16.68
CA PHE A 486 8.75 -10.33 -16.20
C PHE A 486 9.69 -10.47 -15.00
N GLN A 487 10.90 -9.89 -15.05
CA GLN A 487 11.84 -9.97 -13.92
C GLN A 487 11.31 -9.29 -12.67
N ARG A 488 10.71 -8.09 -12.80
CA ARG A 488 10.28 -7.28 -11.66
C ARG A 488 8.95 -7.73 -11.06
N HIS A 489 8.01 -8.17 -11.89
CA HIS A 489 6.65 -8.50 -11.44
C HIS A 489 6.26 -9.96 -11.64
N GLY A 490 7.07 -10.75 -12.35
CA GLY A 490 6.71 -12.11 -12.76
C GLY A 490 5.63 -12.14 -13.84
N MET A 491 5.34 -11.04 -14.54
CA MET A 491 4.25 -11.01 -15.53
C MET A 491 4.73 -11.55 -16.88
N ALA A 492 4.11 -12.65 -17.34
CA ALA A 492 4.41 -13.27 -18.61
C ALA A 492 3.40 -12.87 -19.70
N PHE A 493 3.89 -12.37 -20.83
CA PHE A 493 3.08 -11.91 -21.97
C PHE A 493 3.40 -12.61 -23.30
N ASP A 494 4.65 -13.02 -23.51
CA ASP A 494 5.15 -13.61 -24.76
C ASP A 494 5.29 -15.14 -24.71
N ASP A 495 5.63 -15.76 -25.84
CA ASP A 495 5.77 -17.22 -25.97
C ASP A 495 6.77 -17.80 -24.96
N GLU A 496 7.96 -17.18 -24.84
CA GLU A 496 9.05 -17.64 -23.97
C GLU A 496 8.57 -17.71 -22.50
N HIS A 497 8.06 -16.59 -21.98
CA HIS A 497 7.66 -16.51 -20.59
C HIS A 497 6.37 -17.30 -20.30
N LEU A 498 5.44 -17.42 -21.27
CA LEU A 498 4.23 -18.24 -21.11
C LEU A 498 4.54 -19.75 -21.11
N ARG A 499 5.56 -20.19 -21.85
CA ARG A 499 6.08 -21.56 -21.78
C ARG A 499 6.76 -21.83 -20.44
N GLY A 500 7.55 -20.88 -19.94
CA GLY A 500 8.08 -20.90 -18.57
C GLY A 500 6.96 -21.02 -17.52
N ALA A 501 5.87 -20.26 -17.70
CA ALA A 501 4.72 -20.32 -16.81
C ALA A 501 4.02 -21.69 -16.80
N CYS A 502 3.98 -22.40 -17.94
CA CYS A 502 3.49 -23.78 -17.99
C CYS A 502 4.30 -24.71 -17.08
N LEU A 503 5.63 -24.62 -17.14
CA LEU A 503 6.54 -25.39 -16.29
C LEU A 503 6.33 -25.07 -14.82
N TRP A 504 6.31 -23.77 -14.49
CA TRP A 504 6.10 -23.28 -13.13
C TRP A 504 4.76 -23.76 -12.55
N CYS A 505 3.72 -23.84 -13.39
CA CYS A 505 2.41 -24.38 -13.01
C CYS A 505 2.36 -25.91 -12.91
N GLY A 506 3.47 -26.62 -13.14
CA GLY A 506 3.55 -28.10 -13.08
C GLY A 506 3.00 -28.79 -14.34
N THR A 507 3.05 -28.13 -15.49
CA THR A 507 2.58 -28.69 -16.77
C THR A 507 3.69 -28.66 -17.82
N ARG A 508 3.64 -29.59 -18.79
CA ARG A 508 4.62 -29.59 -19.88
C ARG A 508 4.49 -28.30 -20.71
N PRO A 509 5.60 -27.67 -21.12
CA PRO A 509 5.55 -26.54 -22.04
C PRO A 509 4.88 -26.97 -23.34
N LEU A 510 4.13 -26.06 -23.93
CA LEU A 510 3.68 -26.21 -25.31
C LEU A 510 4.88 -25.96 -26.24
N THR A 511 4.90 -26.62 -27.41
CA THR A 511 6.04 -26.58 -28.35
C THR A 511 6.23 -25.19 -28.94
N THR A 512 5.14 -24.57 -29.41
CA THR A 512 5.04 -23.16 -29.80
C THR A 512 3.60 -22.70 -29.56
N LEU A 513 3.39 -21.48 -29.06
CA LEU A 513 2.05 -20.91 -28.89
C LEU A 513 1.59 -20.11 -30.13
N GLY A 514 2.46 -19.95 -31.13
CA GLY A 514 2.22 -19.26 -32.40
C GLY A 514 2.82 -17.85 -32.45
N ASP A 515 2.89 -17.27 -33.65
CA ASP A 515 3.32 -15.87 -33.81
C ASP A 515 2.23 -14.91 -33.31
N ASN A 516 2.61 -13.72 -32.84
CA ASN A 516 1.70 -12.62 -32.44
C ASN A 516 0.85 -12.84 -31.17
N ILE A 517 1.25 -13.71 -30.25
CA ILE A 517 0.52 -13.95 -28.98
C ILE A 517 0.42 -12.69 -28.11
N ASP A 518 1.43 -11.84 -28.17
CA ASP A 518 1.56 -10.59 -27.44
C ASP A 518 1.19 -9.37 -28.29
N LYS A 519 0.63 -9.56 -29.50
CA LYS A 519 0.19 -8.44 -30.36
C LYS A 519 -0.82 -7.53 -29.65
N TRP A 520 -1.73 -8.10 -28.86
CA TRP A 520 -2.68 -7.31 -28.07
C TRP A 520 -1.98 -6.35 -27.11
N LEU A 521 -0.81 -6.70 -26.56
CA LEU A 521 -0.05 -5.82 -25.67
C LEU A 521 0.58 -4.66 -26.47
N SER A 522 1.14 -4.95 -27.64
CA SER A 522 1.63 -3.93 -28.57
C SER A 522 0.51 -2.98 -29.01
N ASP A 523 -0.67 -3.49 -29.34
CA ASP A 523 -1.82 -2.70 -29.75
C ASP A 523 -2.29 -1.78 -28.60
N MET A 524 -2.31 -2.27 -27.35
CA MET A 524 -2.63 -1.46 -26.18
C MET A 524 -1.59 -0.36 -25.93
N LEU A 525 -0.29 -0.68 -26.05
CA LEU A 525 0.79 0.32 -25.89
C LEU A 525 0.71 1.41 -26.96
N SER A 526 0.44 1.03 -28.21
CA SER A 526 0.23 1.97 -29.31
C SER A 526 -1.00 2.85 -29.07
N SER A 527 -2.12 2.25 -28.66
CA SER A 527 -3.34 2.99 -28.33
C SER A 527 -3.16 3.95 -27.15
N ALA A 528 -2.28 3.63 -26.21
CA ALA A 528 -1.92 4.49 -25.09
C ALA A 528 -0.88 5.58 -25.45
N GLY A 529 -0.38 5.60 -26.70
CA GLY A 529 0.67 6.53 -27.15
C GLY A 529 2.04 6.26 -26.51
N MET A 530 2.30 5.02 -26.09
CA MET A 530 3.54 4.62 -25.39
C MET A 530 4.43 3.69 -26.23
N LEU A 531 4.03 3.43 -27.48
CA LEU A 531 4.78 2.62 -28.43
C LEU A 531 5.16 3.46 -29.65
N VAL A 532 6.43 3.47 -30.01
CA VAL A 532 6.95 4.06 -31.24
C VAL A 532 7.45 2.94 -32.14
N GLN A 533 6.84 2.81 -33.32
CA GLN A 533 7.27 1.83 -34.32
C GLN A 533 8.42 2.41 -35.15
N LEU A 534 9.58 1.75 -35.12
CA LEU A 534 10.77 2.17 -35.88
C LEU A 534 10.89 1.41 -37.22
N SER A 535 10.41 0.17 -37.28
CA SER A 535 10.32 -0.66 -38.49
C SER A 535 9.27 -1.77 -38.33
N ASP A 536 9.10 -2.62 -39.34
CA ASP A 536 8.19 -3.79 -39.30
C ASP A 536 8.54 -4.80 -38.19
N SER A 537 9.79 -4.79 -37.70
CA SER A 537 10.31 -5.75 -36.72
C SER A 537 10.88 -5.11 -35.44
N CYS A 538 10.85 -3.78 -35.33
CA CYS A 538 11.42 -3.07 -34.19
C CYS A 538 10.48 -1.97 -33.69
N SER A 539 10.07 -2.10 -32.43
CA SER A 539 9.27 -1.11 -31.72
C SER A 539 9.90 -0.76 -30.38
N MET A 540 9.81 0.51 -30.01
CA MET A 540 10.28 1.06 -28.74
C MET A 540 9.08 1.37 -27.85
N VAL A 541 9.21 1.05 -26.56
CA VAL A 541 8.29 1.53 -25.52
C VAL A 541 8.96 2.71 -24.84
N GLU A 542 8.24 3.81 -24.69
CA GLU A 542 8.75 5.03 -24.08
C GLU A 542 7.91 5.46 -22.89
N ASN A 543 8.59 6.02 -21.87
CA ASN A 543 7.90 6.75 -20.82
C ASN A 543 7.60 8.16 -21.35
N PRO A 544 6.31 8.54 -21.53
CA PRO A 544 5.97 9.83 -22.15
C PRO A 544 6.22 11.03 -21.23
N PHE A 545 6.59 10.81 -19.97
CA PHE A 545 6.86 11.87 -19.00
C PHE A 545 8.35 12.09 -18.84
N THR A 546 8.77 13.35 -18.70
CA THR A 546 10.15 13.75 -18.40
C THR A 546 10.41 13.82 -16.89
N THR A 547 11.67 14.01 -16.50
CA THR A 547 12.00 14.32 -15.11
C THR A 547 11.62 15.76 -14.78
N GLY A 548 11.07 16.00 -13.59
CA GLY A 548 10.64 17.34 -13.18
C GLY A 548 11.74 18.40 -12.99
N ARG A 549 12.99 18.13 -13.39
CA ARG A 549 14.13 19.06 -13.29
C ARG A 549 14.34 19.93 -14.53
N GLU A 550 13.73 19.59 -15.67
CA GLU A 550 13.92 20.35 -16.93
C GLU A 550 13.00 21.58 -17.09
N ASN A 551 12.00 21.76 -16.21
CA ASN A 551 11.04 22.88 -16.31
C ASN A 551 11.39 24.09 -15.42
N GLN A 552 12.67 24.28 -15.05
CA GLN A 552 13.15 25.45 -14.29
C GLN A 552 14.23 26.27 -15.03
N GLN A 553 14.26 26.21 -16.37
CA GLN A 553 15.03 27.17 -17.18
C GLN A 553 14.10 28.18 -17.87
#